data_AF-A0A2N2DJY2-F1
#
_entry.id   AF-A0A2N2DJY2-F1
#
_cell.length_a   1.000
_cell.length_b   1.000
_cell.length_c   1.000
_cell.angle_alpha   90.00
_cell.angle_beta   90.00
_cell.angle_gamma   90.00
#
_symmetry.space_group_name_H-M   'P 1'
#
loop_
_entity.id
_entity.type
_entity.pdbx_description
1 polymer ?
#
loop_
_entity_poly.entity_id
_entity_poly.type
_entity_poly.pdbx_seq_one_letter_code
_entity_poly.pdbx_strand_id
1 'polypeptide(L)'
;MFFKKKEPEPKALLLYTNIQDVIYSHSVLLKEGLGVSLVPPPAGIAAGCDLAVQFNPAEAETAKSLMHSGHILPGQLHYVACSIDPVENVAMIIEIEPGYLMAKCNNIKVTIDQANGEIVNISGGGCPDIPYVAQTVTGKTLWDCPEPVEIGSTLCTYMVQLAIDTLRQEVGRCWL
;
A
#
# COMPACT_ATOMS: atom_id res chain seq x y z
N MET A 1 21.89 15.94 21.58
CA MET A 1 21.88 15.22 20.29
C MET A 1 21.11 16.08 19.31
N PHE A 2 21.80 16.75 18.39
CA PHE A 2 21.15 17.62 17.41
C PHE A 2 20.51 16.75 16.33
N PHE A 3 19.18 16.76 16.24
CA PHE A 3 18.48 16.18 15.10
C PHE A 3 18.85 16.99 13.86
N LYS A 4 19.69 16.42 13.00
CA LYS A 4 19.98 16.99 11.68
C LYS A 4 18.65 16.98 10.91
N LYS A 5 18.04 18.15 10.76
CA LYS A 5 16.83 18.33 9.94
C LYS A 5 17.22 17.93 8.51
N LYS A 6 16.74 16.78 8.03
CA LYS A 6 17.01 16.31 6.67
C LYS A 6 16.53 17.38 5.70
N GLU A 7 17.39 17.85 4.81
CA GLU A 7 17.01 18.86 3.83
C GLU A 7 15.82 18.34 3.01
N PRO A 8 14.88 19.22 2.61
CA PRO A 8 13.75 18.81 1.80
C PRO A 8 14.26 18.29 0.45
N GLU A 9 14.23 16.98 0.27
CA GLU A 9 14.56 16.33 -1.00
C GLU A 9 13.35 16.45 -1.94
N PRO A 10 13.53 17.01 -3.15
CA PRO A 10 12.45 17.09 -4.11
C PRO A 10 12.02 15.69 -4.55
N LYS A 11 10.72 15.51 -4.79
CA LYS A 11 10.13 14.24 -5.25
C LYS A 11 9.29 14.44 -6.49
N ALA A 12 9.21 13.41 -7.30
CA ALA A 12 8.23 13.30 -8.37
C ALA A 12 7.01 12.55 -7.86
N LEU A 13 5.82 13.02 -8.23
CA LEU A 13 4.54 12.41 -7.94
C LEU A 13 3.84 12.07 -9.26
N LEU A 14 3.46 10.82 -9.41
CA LEU A 14 2.62 10.36 -10.52
C LEU A 14 1.20 10.15 -10.00
N LEU A 15 0.28 10.97 -10.52
CA LEU A 15 -1.10 11.02 -10.09
C LEU A 15 -2.04 10.39 -11.11
N TYR A 16 -3.08 9.73 -10.60
CA TYR A 16 -4.15 9.11 -11.36
C TYR A 16 -5.51 9.54 -10.81
N THR A 17 -6.55 9.32 -11.61
CA THR A 17 -7.94 9.64 -11.24
C THR A 17 -8.59 8.51 -10.44
N ASN A 18 -8.13 7.28 -10.62
CA ASN A 18 -8.60 6.11 -9.89
C ASN A 18 -7.44 5.50 -9.09
N ILE A 19 -7.77 4.67 -8.11
CA ILE A 19 -6.74 4.01 -7.29
C ILE A 19 -6.11 2.80 -7.97
N GLN A 20 -6.83 2.08 -8.81
CA GLN A 20 -6.32 0.87 -9.47
C GLN A 20 -5.07 1.18 -10.30
N ASP A 21 -5.09 2.30 -11.01
CA ASP A 21 -3.97 2.79 -11.81
C ASP A 21 -2.79 3.20 -10.93
N VAL A 22 -3.05 3.78 -9.74
CA VAL A 22 -1.99 4.10 -8.76
C VAL A 22 -1.32 2.82 -8.29
N ILE A 23 -2.09 1.83 -7.83
CA ILE A 23 -1.56 0.56 -7.30
C ILE A 23 -0.83 -0.21 -8.38
N TYR A 24 -1.43 -0.33 -9.57
CA TYR A 24 -0.81 -0.99 -10.71
C TYR A 24 0.51 -0.33 -11.08
N SER A 25 0.52 1.00 -11.22
CA SER A 25 1.73 1.74 -11.61
C SER A 25 2.81 1.63 -10.54
N HIS A 26 2.44 1.69 -9.25
CA HIS A 26 3.35 1.43 -8.15
C HIS A 26 3.99 0.03 -8.26
N SER A 27 3.20 -1.02 -8.47
CA SER A 27 3.71 -2.39 -8.61
C SER A 27 4.62 -2.57 -9.82
N VAL A 28 4.31 -1.96 -10.96
CA VAL A 28 5.17 -2.02 -12.16
C VAL A 28 6.48 -1.28 -11.90
N LEU A 29 6.42 -0.05 -11.40
CA LEU A 29 7.63 0.76 -11.15
C LEU A 29 8.53 0.10 -10.09
N LEU A 30 7.96 -0.53 -9.06
CA LEU A 30 8.71 -1.29 -8.07
C LEU A 30 9.42 -2.50 -8.70
N LYS A 31 8.74 -3.23 -9.61
CA LYS A 31 9.33 -4.37 -10.35
C LYS A 31 10.48 -3.93 -11.28
N GLU A 32 10.40 -2.72 -11.83
CA GLU A 32 11.47 -2.10 -12.63
C GLU A 32 12.62 -1.56 -11.75
N GLY A 33 12.55 -1.75 -10.42
CA GLY A 33 13.61 -1.42 -9.48
C GLY A 33 13.64 0.02 -9.01
N LEU A 34 12.58 0.80 -9.26
CA LEU A 34 12.50 2.19 -8.80
C LEU A 34 12.21 2.27 -7.30
N GLY A 35 12.76 3.29 -6.66
CA GLY A 35 12.48 3.63 -5.26
C GLY A 35 11.12 4.33 -5.10
N VAL A 36 10.03 3.58 -5.25
CA VAL A 36 8.66 4.10 -5.17
C VAL A 36 8.04 4.00 -3.79
N SER A 37 7.07 4.86 -3.50
CA SER A 37 6.20 4.75 -2.32
C SER A 37 4.83 5.35 -2.62
N LEU A 38 3.78 4.82 -2.00
CA LEU A 38 2.46 5.42 -2.09
C LEU A 38 2.29 6.56 -1.08
N VAL A 39 1.81 7.72 -1.52
CA VAL A 39 1.63 8.91 -0.67
C VAL A 39 0.29 9.59 -0.94
N PRO A 40 -0.30 10.33 0.02
CA PRO A 40 -1.42 11.21 -0.28
C PRO A 40 -0.94 12.40 -1.12
N PRO A 41 -1.63 12.77 -2.22
CA PRO A 41 -1.27 13.94 -3.00
C PRO A 41 -1.56 15.23 -2.21
N PRO A 42 -0.73 16.28 -2.35
CA PRO A 42 -1.03 17.60 -1.81
C PRO A 42 -2.38 18.13 -2.32
N ALA A 43 -3.13 18.82 -1.46
CA ALA A 43 -4.49 19.29 -1.76
C ALA A 43 -4.62 20.13 -3.04
N GLY A 44 -3.56 20.84 -3.45
CA GLY A 44 -3.56 21.67 -4.66
C GLY A 44 -3.37 20.92 -5.98
N ILE A 45 -3.03 19.63 -5.96
CA ILE A 45 -2.74 18.84 -7.18
C ILE A 45 -3.49 17.52 -7.25
N ALA A 46 -4.38 17.21 -6.30
CA ALA A 46 -5.11 15.95 -6.29
C ALA A 46 -5.96 15.78 -7.58
N ALA A 47 -5.78 14.65 -8.28
CA ALA A 47 -6.40 14.37 -9.57
C ALA A 47 -7.70 13.55 -9.47
N GLY A 48 -8.27 13.38 -8.27
CA GLY A 48 -9.48 12.59 -8.01
C GLY A 48 -9.24 11.29 -7.25
N CYS A 49 -7.99 10.83 -7.13
CA CYS A 49 -7.58 9.78 -6.21
C CYS A 49 -6.89 10.36 -4.96
N ASP A 50 -7.08 9.69 -3.82
CA ASP A 50 -6.44 10.02 -2.54
C ASP A 50 -4.98 9.54 -2.44
N LEU A 51 -4.43 8.93 -3.50
CA LEU A 51 -3.05 8.45 -3.56
C LEU A 51 -2.32 8.89 -4.83
N ALA A 52 -1.00 8.96 -4.71
CA ALA A 52 -0.05 9.16 -5.78
C ALA A 52 1.17 8.25 -5.58
N VAL A 53 1.86 7.93 -6.68
CA VAL A 53 3.15 7.22 -6.61
C VAL A 53 4.27 8.25 -6.51
N GLN A 54 5.01 8.21 -5.40
CA GLN A 54 6.17 9.06 -5.16
C GLN A 54 7.46 8.35 -5.51
N PHE A 55 8.39 9.02 -6.19
CA PHE A 55 9.73 8.50 -6.51
C PHE A 55 10.76 9.62 -6.70
N ASN A 56 12.02 9.26 -6.96
CA ASN A 56 13.09 10.23 -7.18
C ASN A 56 12.89 10.95 -8.53
N PRO A 57 13.02 12.29 -8.61
CA PRO A 57 12.95 13.02 -9.88
C PRO A 57 13.89 12.49 -10.96
N ALA A 58 15.03 11.90 -10.59
CA ALA A 58 15.96 11.28 -11.53
C ALA A 58 15.38 10.05 -12.27
N GLU A 59 14.36 9.39 -11.71
CA GLU A 59 13.69 8.22 -12.28
C GLU A 59 12.50 8.59 -13.19
N ALA A 60 12.19 9.89 -13.33
CA ALA A 60 11.02 10.37 -14.08
C ALA A 60 11.03 10.00 -15.56
N GLU A 61 12.21 9.95 -16.20
CA GLU A 61 12.32 9.55 -17.60
C GLU A 61 12.01 8.06 -17.79
N THR A 62 12.39 7.21 -16.83
CA THR A 62 12.00 5.79 -16.82
C THR A 62 10.48 5.64 -16.70
N ALA A 63 9.86 6.36 -15.76
CA ALA A 63 8.40 6.35 -15.63
C ALA A 63 7.70 6.84 -16.92
N LYS A 64 8.20 7.89 -17.57
CA LYS A 64 7.68 8.35 -18.87
C LYS A 64 7.86 7.32 -19.98
N SER A 65 9.00 6.65 -20.04
CA SER A 65 9.23 5.57 -21.01
C SER A 65 8.22 4.43 -20.82
N LEU A 66 7.98 4.02 -19.57
CA LEU A 66 7.00 2.99 -19.25
C LEU A 66 5.57 3.41 -19.63
N MET A 67 5.20 4.69 -19.42
CA MET A 67 3.93 5.23 -19.92
C MET A 67 3.83 5.16 -21.45
N HIS A 68 4.87 5.58 -22.18
CA HIS A 68 4.86 5.56 -23.65
C HIS A 68 4.81 4.14 -24.24
N SER A 69 5.49 3.18 -23.60
CA SER A 69 5.46 1.78 -24.00
C SER A 69 4.16 1.05 -23.65
N GLY A 70 3.26 1.68 -22.87
CA GLY A 70 1.99 1.11 -22.45
C GLY A 70 2.08 0.14 -21.25
N HIS A 71 3.24 0.07 -20.59
CA HIS A 71 3.41 -0.73 -19.37
C HIS A 71 2.75 -0.14 -18.14
N ILE A 72 2.53 1.18 -18.13
CA ILE A 72 1.69 1.88 -17.15
C ILE A 72 0.79 2.87 -17.88
N LEU A 73 -0.38 3.18 -17.31
CA LEU A 73 -1.29 4.15 -17.91
C LEU A 73 -0.71 5.58 -17.84
N PRO A 74 -1.04 6.46 -18.79
CA PRO A 74 -0.65 7.87 -18.75
C PRO A 74 -1.19 8.56 -17.49
N GLY A 75 -0.30 8.92 -16.57
CA GLY A 75 -0.60 9.68 -15.35
C GLY A 75 -0.16 11.13 -15.45
N GLN A 76 -0.59 11.95 -14.49
CA GLN A 76 -0.12 13.34 -14.37
C GLN A 76 1.15 13.37 -13.52
N LEU A 77 2.26 13.81 -14.12
CA LEU A 77 3.54 13.92 -13.42
C LEU A 77 3.72 15.32 -12.83
N HIS A 78 3.89 15.39 -11.52
CA HIS A 78 4.14 16.62 -10.78
C HIS A 78 5.45 16.52 -9.98
N TYR A 79 6.05 17.65 -9.66
CA TYR A 79 7.24 17.72 -8.81
C TYR A 79 6.91 18.51 -7.55
N VAL A 80 7.29 17.97 -6.40
CA VAL A 80 7.10 18.59 -5.08
C VAL A 80 8.45 18.86 -4.44
N ALA A 81 8.51 19.95 -3.66
CA ALA A 81 9.76 20.41 -3.05
C ALA A 81 10.24 19.53 -1.88
N CYS A 82 9.34 18.76 -1.27
CA CYS A 82 9.66 17.90 -0.13
C CYS A 82 9.00 16.52 -0.27
N SER A 83 9.65 15.52 0.33
CA SER A 83 9.10 14.18 0.46
C SER A 83 7.83 14.19 1.31
N ILE A 84 6.84 13.43 0.86
CA ILE A 84 5.62 13.13 1.61
C ILE A 84 5.81 11.77 2.27
N ASP A 85 5.30 11.63 3.49
CA ASP A 85 5.38 10.37 4.23
C ASP A 85 4.53 9.29 3.53
N PRO A 86 5.12 8.10 3.26
CA PRO A 86 4.38 6.99 2.68
C PRO A 86 3.18 6.54 3.51
N VAL A 87 2.09 6.18 2.85
CA VAL A 87 0.95 5.54 3.51
C VAL A 87 1.28 4.15 4.05
N GLU A 88 2.30 3.50 3.50
CA GLU A 88 2.72 2.15 3.93
C GLU A 88 3.33 2.14 5.35
N ASN A 89 3.81 3.29 5.84
CA ASN A 89 4.34 3.43 7.21
C ASN A 89 3.26 3.43 8.31
N VAL A 90 2.00 3.13 7.97
CA VAL A 90 0.88 3.12 8.92
C VAL A 90 0.54 1.72 9.46
N ALA A 91 1.26 0.68 9.03
CA ALA A 91 1.03 -0.68 9.50
C ALA A 91 1.58 -0.86 10.92
N MET A 92 0.71 -1.23 11.85
CA MET A 92 1.08 -1.55 13.24
C MET A 92 0.68 -2.97 13.58
N ILE A 93 1.60 -3.76 14.12
CA ILE A 93 1.31 -5.07 14.69
C ILE A 93 0.92 -4.93 16.16
N ILE A 94 -0.18 -5.56 16.53
CA ILE A 94 -0.73 -5.56 17.89
C ILE A 94 -1.12 -7.00 18.23
N GLU A 95 -0.58 -7.55 19.32
CA GLU A 95 -1.12 -8.76 19.93
C GLU A 95 -2.37 -8.37 20.72
N ILE A 96 -3.53 -8.85 20.26
CA ILE A 96 -4.81 -8.48 20.88
C ILE A 96 -5.14 -9.37 22.07
N GLU A 97 -4.77 -10.65 21.98
CA GLU A 97 -4.90 -11.70 22.97
C GLU A 97 -3.79 -12.74 22.72
N PRO A 98 -3.40 -13.54 23.73
CA PRO A 98 -2.36 -14.56 23.55
C PRO A 98 -2.67 -15.49 22.36
N GLY A 99 -1.76 -15.52 21.39
CA GLY A 99 -1.92 -16.33 20.18
C GLY A 99 -2.65 -15.64 19.03
N TYR A 100 -3.05 -14.37 19.16
CA TYR A 100 -3.73 -13.62 18.11
C TYR A 100 -3.02 -12.30 17.79
N LEU A 101 -2.55 -12.17 16.55
CA LEU A 101 -1.93 -10.95 16.05
C LEU A 101 -2.88 -10.20 15.13
N MET A 102 -2.90 -8.88 15.26
CA MET A 102 -3.63 -7.97 14.41
C MET A 102 -2.68 -6.97 13.74
N ALA A 103 -2.71 -6.89 12.41
CA ALA A 103 -2.16 -5.77 11.68
C ALA A 103 -3.24 -4.70 11.49
N LYS A 104 -2.94 -3.47 11.93
CA LYS A 104 -3.76 -2.30 11.67
C LYS A 104 -3.11 -1.45 10.59
N CYS A 105 -3.79 -1.26 9.46
CA CYS A 105 -3.38 -0.38 8.38
C CYS A 105 -4.48 0.68 8.17
N ASN A 106 -4.24 1.90 8.66
CA ASN A 106 -5.24 2.97 8.67
C ASN A 106 -6.53 2.54 9.41
N ASN A 107 -7.68 2.59 8.73
CA ASN A 107 -8.97 2.16 9.28
C ASN A 107 -9.24 0.66 9.10
N ILE A 108 -8.33 -0.10 8.50
CA ILE A 108 -8.45 -1.56 8.32
C ILE A 108 -7.67 -2.28 9.41
N LYS A 109 -8.23 -3.40 9.88
CA LYS A 109 -7.64 -4.32 10.84
C LYS A 109 -7.78 -5.74 10.31
N VAL A 110 -6.68 -6.48 10.24
CA VAL A 110 -6.65 -7.90 9.88
C VAL A 110 -6.06 -8.66 11.05
N THR A 111 -6.78 -9.66 11.55
CA THR A 111 -6.39 -10.49 12.70
C THR A 111 -6.17 -11.92 12.25
N ILE A 112 -5.11 -12.55 12.76
CA ILE A 112 -4.80 -13.95 12.55
C ILE A 112 -4.73 -14.74 13.86
N ASP A 113 -5.00 -16.03 13.79
CA ASP A 113 -4.52 -17.02 14.76
C ASP A 113 -3.06 -17.35 14.42
N GLN A 114 -2.15 -17.14 15.38
CA GLN A 114 -0.71 -17.39 15.20
C GLN A 114 -0.36 -18.88 15.08
N ALA A 115 -1.21 -19.78 15.57
CA ALA A 115 -0.93 -21.22 15.57
C ALA A 115 -0.85 -21.80 14.15
N ASN A 116 -1.70 -21.31 13.26
CA ASN A 116 -1.80 -21.79 11.87
C ASN A 116 -1.75 -20.66 10.82
N GLY A 117 -1.70 -19.39 11.25
CA GLY A 117 -1.73 -18.24 10.35
C GLY A 117 -3.08 -18.00 9.68
N GLU A 118 -4.17 -18.54 10.23
CA GLU A 118 -5.53 -18.35 9.71
C GLU A 118 -6.03 -16.92 9.99
N ILE A 119 -6.59 -16.28 8.97
CA ILE A 119 -7.20 -14.96 9.07
C ILE A 119 -8.58 -15.12 9.72
N VAL A 120 -8.67 -14.80 11.00
CA VAL A 120 -9.89 -15.00 11.80
C VAL A 120 -10.84 -13.80 11.76
N ASN A 121 -10.34 -12.60 11.42
CA ASN A 121 -11.17 -11.41 11.32
C ASN A 121 -10.56 -10.34 10.40
N ILE A 122 -11.42 -9.69 9.61
CA ILE A 122 -11.11 -8.44 8.90
C ILE A 122 -12.18 -7.42 9.29
N SER A 123 -11.78 -6.27 9.83
CA SER A 123 -12.72 -5.24 10.26
C SER A 123 -12.27 -3.82 9.93
N GLY A 124 -13.24 -2.90 9.94
CA GLY A 124 -13.03 -1.48 9.62
C GLY A 124 -13.17 -1.16 8.13
N GLY A 125 -12.60 -0.04 7.72
CA GLY A 125 -12.82 0.54 6.39
C GLY A 125 -14.23 1.12 6.20
N GLY A 126 -14.52 1.56 4.98
CA GLY A 126 -15.83 2.09 4.58
C GLY A 126 -16.14 1.93 3.09
N CYS A 127 -15.30 1.18 2.38
CA CYS A 127 -15.45 0.96 0.94
C CYS A 127 -16.46 -0.17 0.67
N PRO A 128 -17.23 -0.08 -0.44
CA PRO A 128 -18.32 -1.00 -0.73
C PRO A 128 -17.87 -2.43 -1.07
N ASP A 129 -16.61 -2.62 -1.45
CA ASP A 129 -16.01 -3.93 -1.77
C ASP A 129 -15.49 -4.69 -0.54
N ILE A 130 -15.29 -4.01 0.59
CA ILE A 130 -14.70 -4.63 1.80
C ILE A 130 -15.52 -5.80 2.35
N PRO A 131 -16.86 -5.76 2.41
CA PRO A 131 -17.63 -6.92 2.85
C PRO A 131 -17.33 -8.18 2.01
N TYR A 132 -17.18 -8.03 0.69
CA TYR A 132 -16.87 -9.15 -0.21
C TYR A 132 -15.44 -9.64 -0.03
N VAL A 133 -14.47 -8.73 0.03
CA VAL A 133 -13.05 -9.05 0.26
C VAL A 133 -12.89 -9.77 1.61
N ALA A 134 -13.49 -9.22 2.67
CA ALA A 134 -13.42 -9.79 4.01
C ALA A 134 -14.02 -11.20 4.06
N GLN A 135 -15.20 -11.40 3.46
CA GLN A 135 -15.83 -12.72 3.38
C GLN A 135 -14.98 -13.74 2.59
N THR A 136 -14.30 -13.29 1.54
CA THR A 136 -13.54 -14.17 0.65
C THR A 136 -12.19 -14.61 1.25
N VAL A 137 -11.62 -13.77 2.11
CA VAL A 137 -10.28 -13.95 2.70
C VAL A 137 -10.36 -14.58 4.10
N THR A 138 -11.36 -14.24 4.90
CA THR A 138 -11.52 -14.76 6.28
C THR A 138 -11.71 -16.29 6.26
N GLY A 139 -11.08 -16.99 7.20
CA GLY A 139 -11.06 -18.44 7.29
C GLY A 139 -10.00 -19.13 6.41
N LYS A 140 -9.17 -18.36 5.70
CA LYS A 140 -8.01 -18.86 4.96
C LYS A 140 -6.72 -18.49 5.68
N THR A 141 -5.64 -19.21 5.38
CA THR A 141 -4.30 -18.86 5.90
C THR A 141 -3.74 -17.66 5.15
N LEU A 142 -2.78 -16.96 5.76
CA LEU A 142 -2.00 -15.89 5.11
C LEU A 142 -1.38 -16.32 3.77
N TRP A 143 -1.14 -17.61 3.57
CA TRP A 143 -0.43 -18.15 2.41
C TRP A 143 -1.38 -18.70 1.34
N ASP A 144 -2.59 -19.10 1.73
CA ASP A 144 -3.58 -19.70 0.82
C ASP A 144 -4.77 -18.76 0.49
N CYS A 145 -4.80 -17.57 1.08
CA CYS A 145 -5.81 -16.57 0.74
C CYS A 145 -5.54 -15.95 -0.65
N PRO A 146 -6.59 -15.60 -1.42
CA PRO A 146 -6.41 -14.78 -2.60
C PRO A 146 -5.86 -13.41 -2.19
N GLU A 147 -5.04 -12.81 -3.05
CA GLU A 147 -4.52 -11.46 -2.80
C GLU A 147 -5.70 -10.46 -2.84
N PRO A 148 -5.97 -9.69 -1.77
CA PRO A 148 -7.09 -8.75 -1.74
C PRO A 148 -7.19 -7.84 -2.96
N VAL A 149 -6.05 -7.35 -3.48
CA VAL A 149 -6.01 -6.47 -4.65
C VAL A 149 -6.44 -7.14 -5.96
N GLU A 150 -6.53 -8.48 -6.01
CA GLU A 150 -7.05 -9.21 -7.17
C GLU A 150 -8.59 -9.33 -7.15
N ILE A 151 -9.21 -9.17 -5.98
CA ILE A 151 -10.66 -9.37 -5.76
C ILE A 151 -11.41 -8.11 -5.34
N GLY A 152 -10.70 -6.99 -5.13
CA GLY A 152 -11.29 -5.69 -4.83
C GLY A 152 -10.50 -4.55 -5.48
N SER A 153 -11.06 -3.36 -5.46
CA SER A 153 -10.59 -2.23 -6.27
C SER A 153 -10.41 -0.94 -5.50
N THR A 154 -10.60 -0.95 -4.18
CA THR A 154 -10.59 0.27 -3.37
C THR A 154 -9.34 0.44 -2.51
N LEU A 155 -9.18 1.63 -1.93
CA LEU A 155 -8.10 1.92 -1.00
C LEU A 155 -8.14 1.00 0.21
N CYS A 156 -9.33 0.75 0.75
CA CYS A 156 -9.46 -0.16 1.86
C CYS A 156 -8.98 -1.57 1.48
N THR A 157 -9.25 -2.03 0.26
CA THR A 157 -8.78 -3.35 -0.22
C THR A 157 -7.26 -3.39 -0.28
N TYR A 158 -6.62 -2.33 -0.77
CA TYR A 158 -5.17 -2.20 -0.71
C TYR A 158 -4.65 -2.20 0.74
N MET A 159 -5.35 -1.59 1.69
CA MET A 159 -4.97 -1.64 3.11
C MET A 159 -5.12 -3.05 3.72
N VAL A 160 -6.08 -3.86 3.24
CA VAL A 160 -6.17 -5.28 3.62
C VAL A 160 -4.95 -6.05 3.09
N GLN A 161 -4.55 -5.82 1.84
CA GLN A 161 -3.34 -6.39 1.25
C GLN A 161 -2.09 -6.07 2.09
N LEU A 162 -1.88 -4.78 2.37
CA LEU A 162 -0.74 -4.32 3.17
C LEU A 162 -0.72 -4.97 4.57
N ALA A 163 -1.89 -5.10 5.21
CA ALA A 163 -2.01 -5.76 6.50
C ALA A 163 -1.60 -7.25 6.43
N ILE A 164 -2.05 -7.97 5.39
CA ILE A 164 -1.67 -9.38 5.16
C ILE A 164 -0.17 -9.49 4.91
N ASP A 165 0.42 -8.64 4.07
CA ASP A 165 1.85 -8.65 3.78
C ASP A 165 2.69 -8.33 5.02
N THR A 166 2.22 -7.42 5.87
CA THR A 166 2.86 -7.11 7.15
C THR A 166 2.83 -8.32 8.09
N LEU A 167 1.68 -9.01 8.18
CA LEU A 167 1.55 -10.23 8.99
C LEU A 167 2.41 -11.37 8.46
N ARG A 168 2.50 -11.56 7.14
CA ARG A 168 3.40 -12.53 6.51
C ARG A 168 4.86 -12.28 6.92
N GLN A 169 5.29 -11.02 6.91
CA GLN A 169 6.64 -10.64 7.34
C GLN A 169 6.86 -10.88 8.84
N GLU A 170 5.90 -10.52 9.68
CA GLU A 170 6.02 -10.67 11.14
C GLU A 170 6.05 -12.15 11.54
N VAL A 171 5.09 -12.93 11.04
CA VAL A 171 5.01 -14.36 11.32
C VAL A 171 6.22 -15.07 10.72
N GLY A 172 6.60 -14.76 9.48
CA GLY A 172 7.79 -15.33 8.82
C GLY A 172 9.10 -15.11 9.59
N ARG A 173 9.20 -14.05 10.40
CA ARG A 173 10.34 -13.83 11.32
C ARG A 173 10.30 -14.71 12.56
N CYS A 174 9.14 -15.20 12.99
CA CYS A 174 9.00 -16.08 14.14
C CYS A 174 9.27 -17.56 13.83
N TRP A 175 9.28 -17.97 12.55
CA TRP A 175 9.54 -19.35 12.11
C TRP A 175 10.97 -19.57 11.56
N LEU A 176 11.85 -18.55 11.64
CA LEU A 176 13.28 -18.60 11.28
C LEU A 176 14.14 -18.41 12.53
#